data_AF-A0A821I0U9-F1
#
_entry.id   AF-A0A821I0U9-F1
#
_cell.length_a   1.000
_cell.length_b   1.000
_cell.length_c   1.000
_cell.angle_alpha   90.00
_cell.angle_beta   90.00
_cell.angle_gamma   90.00
#
_symmetry.space_group_name_H-M   'P 1'
#
loop_
_entity.id
_entity.type
_entity.pdbx_description
1 polymer ?
#
loop_
_entity_poly.entity_id
_entity_poly.type
_entity_poly.pdbx_seq_one_letter_code
_entity_poly.pdbx_strand_id
1 'polypeptide(L)' 'MSGHLSVDDRWRIISLRFNQGMTPNQIAYIINCSRITVFNILQLFHETNNIIEREGRGRPLLNNRK' A
#
# COMPACT_ATOMS: atom_id res chain seq x y z
N MET A 1 9.17 12.62 6.22
CA MET A 1 8.94 12.06 4.87
C MET A 1 7.51 11.54 4.82
N SER A 2 6.58 12.44 4.52
CA SER A 2 5.16 12.18 4.35
C SER A 2 4.90 12.17 2.85
N GLY A 3 4.91 10.99 2.25
CA GLY A 3 4.60 10.79 0.84
C GLY A 3 3.68 9.60 0.74
N HIS A 4 2.39 9.84 0.57
CA HIS A 4 1.42 8.78 0.36
C HIS A 4 1.80 8.05 -0.94
N LEU A 5 2.13 6.76 -0.85
CA LEU A 5 2.41 5.96 -2.05
C LEU A 5 1.16 5.86 -2.90
N SER A 6 1.30 6.17 -4.19
CA SER A 6 0.24 5.99 -5.15
C SER A 6 -0.15 4.50 -5.27
N VAL A 7 -1.34 4.23 -5.79
CA VAL A 7 -1.79 2.86 -6.08
C VAL A 7 -0.82 2.16 -7.05
N ASP A 8 -0.29 2.91 -8.02
CA ASP A 8 0.69 2.39 -8.98
C ASP A 8 2.01 2.00 -8.31
N ASP A 9 2.51 2.82 -7.37
CA ASP A 9 3.73 2.48 -6.61
C ASP A 9 3.53 1.23 -5.75
N ARG A 10 2.34 1.08 -5.15
CA ARG A 10 1.98 -0.11 -4.38
C ARG A 10 1.97 -1.36 -5.27
N TRP A 11 1.37 -1.29 -6.47
CA TRP A 11 1.41 -2.41 -7.43
C TRP A 11 2.83 -2.70 -7.92
N ARG A 12 3.64 -1.65 -8.11
CA ARG A 12 5.05 -1.79 -8.47
C ARG A 12 5.83 -2.54 -7.39
N ILE A 13 5.58 -2.28 -6.11
CA ILE A 13 6.16 -3.03 -4.98
C ILE A 13 5.83 -4.53 -5.08
N ILE A 14 4.56 -4.87 -5.33
CA ILE A 14 4.12 -6.27 -5.49
C ILE A 14 4.84 -6.93 -6.68
N SER A 15 4.86 -6.27 -7.83
CA SER A 15 5.53 -6.78 -9.04
C SER A 15 7.02 -7.02 -8.81
N LEU A 16 7.75 -6.09 -8.19
CA LEU A 16 9.18 -6.26 -7.88
C LEU A 16 9.44 -7.44 -6.93
N ARG A 17 8.53 -7.68 -5.97
CA ARG A 17 8.65 -8.80 -5.05
C ARG A 17 8.39 -10.14 -5.72
N PHE A 18 7.26 -10.29 -6.42
CA PHE A 18 6.79 -11.59 -6.90
C PHE A 18 7.30 -11.94 -8.31
N ASN A 19 7.55 -10.95 -9.18
CA ASN A 19 8.03 -11.21 -10.54
C ASN A 19 9.57 -11.19 -10.61
N GLN A 20 10.23 -10.38 -9.78
CA GLN A 20 11.69 -10.21 -9.82
C GLN A 20 12.41 -10.77 -8.59
N GLY A 21 11.68 -11.25 -7.58
CA GLY A 21 12.26 -11.86 -6.38
C GLY A 21 13.04 -10.88 -5.49
N MET A 22 12.80 -9.56 -5.62
CA MET A 22 13.58 -8.57 -4.89
C MET A 22 13.30 -8.59 -3.39
N THR A 23 14.33 -8.19 -2.62
CA THR A 23 14.21 -8.04 -1.18
C THR A 23 13.51 -6.72 -0.81
N PRO A 24 12.84 -6.63 0.35
CA PRO A 24 12.20 -5.39 0.79
C PRO A 24 13.16 -4.19 0.87
N ASN A 25 14.44 -4.42 1.18
CA ASN A 25 15.48 -3.39 1.20
C ASN A 25 15.72 -2.78 -0.19
N GLN A 26 15.85 -3.64 -1.21
CA GLN A 26 16.07 -3.21 -2.59
C GLN A 26 14.84 -2.46 -3.13
N ILE A 27 13.64 -2.98 -2.85
CA ILE A 27 12.38 -2.36 -3.27
C ILE A 27 12.23 -0.96 -2.65
N ALA A 28 12.51 -0.83 -1.34
CA ALA A 28 12.45 0.45 -0.64
C ALA A 28 13.38 1.50 -1.26
N TYR A 29 14.58 1.09 -1.67
CA TYR A 29 15.53 1.96 -2.37
C TYR A 29 15.01 2.40 -3.76
N ILE A 30 14.45 1.46 -4.54
CA ILE A 30 13.93 1.75 -5.89
C ILE A 30 12.72 2.68 -5.85
N ILE A 31 11.80 2.46 -4.90
CA ILE A 31 10.56 3.22 -4.75
C ILE A 31 10.77 4.49 -3.93
N ASN A 32 11.98 4.67 -3.36
CA ASN A 32 12.32 5.78 -2.47
C ASN A 32 11.33 5.90 -1.29
N CYS A 33 11.03 4.78 -0.65
CA CYS A 33 10.12 4.72 0.49
C CYS A 33 10.76 3.95 1.66
N SER A 34 10.08 3.96 2.82
CA SER A 34 10.60 3.25 3.98
C SER A 34 10.43 1.73 3.81
N ARG A 35 11.38 0.96 4.35
CA ARG A 35 11.28 -0.51 4.38
C ARG A 35 10.04 -1.01 5.11
N ILE A 36 9.63 -0.30 6.15
CA ILE A 36 8.41 -0.61 6.91
C ILE A 36 7.18 -0.46 6.01
N THR A 37 7.15 0.57 5.17
CA THR A 37 6.06 0.78 4.22
C THR A 37 5.97 -0.37 3.21
N VAL A 38 7.10 -0.82 2.66
CA VAL A 38 7.14 -2.00 1.78
C VAL A 38 6.61 -3.23 2.49
N PHE A 39 7.06 -3.48 3.72
CA PHE A 39 6.61 -4.63 4.51
C PHE A 39 5.09 -4.61 4.72
N ASN A 40 4.53 -3.46 5.14
CA ASN A 40 3.08 -3.32 5.37
C ASN A 40 2.26 -3.56 4.09
N ILE A 41 2.73 -3.09 2.93
CA ILE A 41 2.05 -3.32 1.64
C ILE A 41 2.10 -4.79 1.26
N LEU A 42 3.26 -5.44 1.40
CA LEU A 42 3.40 -6.88 1.11
C LEU A 42 2.52 -7.73 2.04
N GLN A 43 2.45 -7.37 3.33
CA GLN A 43 1.59 -8.05 4.29
C GLN A 43 0.10 -7.87 3.94
N LEU A 44 -0.33 -6.63 3.65
CA LEU A 44 -1.70 -6.34 3.24
C LEU A 44 -2.10 -7.15 1.99
N PHE A 45 -1.21 -7.22 0.99
CA PHE A 45 -1.44 -8.00 -0.21
C PHE A 45 -1.50 -9.50 0.10
N HIS A 46 -0.64 -10.03 0.97
CA HIS A 46 -0.69 -11.43 1.37
C HIS A 46 -2.00 -11.79 2.07
N GLU A 47 -2.53 -10.90 2.92
CA GLU A 47 -3.76 -11.15 3.69
C GLU A 47 -5.04 -10.96 2.86
N THR A 48 -5.05 -9.99 1.95
CA THR A 48 -6.29 -9.55 1.26
C THR A 48 -6.28 -9.79 -0.24
N ASN A 49 -5.13 -10.17 -0.81
CA ASN A 49 -4.85 -10.18 -2.25
C ASN A 49 -5.15 -8.83 -2.93
N ASN A 50 -5.04 -7.73 -2.17
CA ASN A 50 -5.35 -6.38 -2.60
C ASN A 50 -4.36 -5.38 -1.95
N ILE A 51 -4.20 -4.21 -2.56
CA ILE A 51 -3.31 -3.13 -2.11
C ILE A 51 -4.06 -1.84 -1.74
N ILE A 52 -5.37 -1.84 -1.96
CA ILE A 52 -6.26 -0.74 -1.60
C ILE A 52 -6.64 -0.94 -0.13
N GLU A 53 -6.24 0.00 0.71
CA GLU A 53 -6.77 0.07 2.08
C GLU A 53 -8.29 0.18 1.97
N ARG A 54 -9.03 -0.73 2.63
CA ARG A 54 -10.48 -0.59 2.74
C ARG A 54 -10.75 0.82 3.23
N GLU A 55 -11.44 1.63 2.43
CA GLU A 55 -11.88 2.95 2.85
C GLU A 55 -12.46 2.79 4.25
N GLY A 56 -11.79 3.39 5.24
CA GLY A 56 -12.29 3.39 6.60
C GLY A 56 -13.74 3.84 6.52
N ARG A 57 -14.65 3.13 7.19
CA ARG A 57 -16.07 3.46 7.24
C ARG A 57 -16.20 4.91 7.73
N GLY A 58 -16.14 5.86 6.80
CA GLY A 58 -16.52 7.23 7.03
C GLY A 58 -17.95 7.12 7.51
N ARG A 59 -18.16 7.47 8.78
CA ARG A 59 -19.48 7.54 9.40
C ARG A 59 -20.40 8.16 8.35
N PRO A 60 -21.48 7.48 7.89
CA PRO A 60 -22.38 8.12 6.96
C PRO A 60 -22.79 9.43 7.62
N LEU A 61 -22.51 10.55 6.96
CA LEU A 61 -23.07 11.83 7.32
C LEU A 61 -24.57 11.65 7.13
N LEU A 62 -25.25 11.23 8.19
CA LEU A 62 -26.70 11.26 8.31
C LEU A 62 -27.07 12.73 8.18
N ASN A 63 -27.33 13.16 6.95
CA ASN A 63 -27.74 14.51 6.65
C ASN A 63 -29.24 14.59 6.96
N ASN A 64 -29.57 14.50 8.26
CA ASN A 64 -30.88 14.87 8.77
C ASN A 64 -30.93 16.40 8.81
N ARG A 65 -31.36 17.01 7.71
CA ARG A 65 -31.83 18.40 7.72
C ARG A 65 -33.16 18.50 6.99
N LYS A 66 -34.21 18.42 7.82
CA LYS A 66 -35.54 19.05 7.76
C LYS A 66 -36.39 18.89 6.51
#